data_AF-A0A438ICF1-F1
#
_entry.id   AF-A0A438ICF1-F1
#
_cell.length_a   1.000
_cell.length_b   1.000
_cell.length_c   1.000
_cell.angle_alpha   90.00
_cell.angle_beta   90.00
_cell.angle_gamma   90.00
#
_symmetry.space_group_name_H-M   'P 1'
#
loop_
_entity.id
_entity.type
_entity.pdbx_description
1 polymer ?
#
loop_
_entity_poly.entity_id
_entity_poly.type
_entity_poly.pdbx_seq_one_letter_code
_entity_poly.pdbx_strand_id
1 'polypeptide(L)'
;MGLQELEQHWIVKLVKKFDGLTFGQHSMALPFPGTAFYLAKKAAEAIRKDLRSIIKDRKEALSKGNFTMHDVLSYMILAGDSSMRIMPENEIADRIMGLLTAGYNAVAMAITFFMKYVGERPKIQDKILAGKKLPT
;
A
#
# COMPACT_ATOMS: atom_id res chain seq x y z
N MET A 1 -22.35 4.50 -5.57
CA MET A 1 -21.00 4.21 -6.10
C MET A 1 -20.68 2.77 -5.74
N GLY A 2 -20.30 1.94 -6.71
CA GLY A 2 -19.98 0.53 -6.44
C GLY A 2 -18.72 0.41 -5.57
N LEU A 3 -18.62 -0.64 -4.73
CA LEU A 3 -17.44 -0.90 -3.89
C LEU A 3 -16.14 -0.91 -4.73
N GLN A 4 -16.20 -1.43 -5.94
CA GLN A 4 -15.05 -1.54 -6.84
C GLN A 4 -14.59 -0.19 -7.42
N GLU A 5 -15.50 0.75 -7.68
CA GLU A 5 -15.13 2.12 -8.12
C GLU A 5 -14.48 2.90 -6.98
N LEU A 6 -14.96 2.69 -5.75
CA LEU A 6 -14.42 3.33 -4.55
C LEU A 6 -12.99 2.86 -4.27
N GLU A 7 -12.72 1.57 -4.45
CA GLU A 7 -11.37 1.01 -4.34
C GLU A 7 -10.42 1.58 -5.40
N GLN A 8 -10.83 1.66 -6.67
CA GLN A 8 -10.00 2.26 -7.72
C GLN A 8 -9.68 3.73 -7.45
N HIS A 9 -10.65 4.50 -6.95
CA HIS A 9 -10.42 5.88 -6.54
C HIS A 9 -9.33 6.00 -5.46
N TRP A 10 -9.41 5.18 -4.42
CA TRP A 10 -8.44 5.20 -3.33
C TRP A 10 -7.05 4.73 -3.79
N ILE A 11 -6.97 3.72 -4.66
CA ILE A 11 -5.69 3.25 -5.23
C ILE A 11 -4.98 4.39 -5.95
N VAL A 12 -5.65 5.06 -6.89
CA VAL A 12 -5.05 6.16 -7.68
C VAL A 12 -4.62 7.31 -6.77
N LYS A 13 -5.43 7.63 -5.76
CA LYS A 13 -5.13 8.70 -4.81
C LYS A 13 -3.93 8.38 -3.92
N LEU A 14 -3.81 7.14 -3.46
CA LEU A 14 -2.72 6.70 -2.60
C LEU A 14 -1.41 6.58 -3.38
N VAL A 15 -1.39 5.93 -4.55
CA VAL A 15 -0.17 5.72 -5.36
C VAL A 15 0.57 7.03 -5.61
N LYS A 16 -0.12 8.08 -6.05
CA LYS A 16 0.48 9.40 -6.30
C LYS A 16 1.16 10.00 -5.06
N LYS A 17 0.67 9.69 -3.86
CA LYS A 17 1.25 10.19 -2.60
C LYS A 17 2.43 9.33 -2.13
N PHE A 18 2.40 8.03 -2.41
CA PHE A 18 3.48 7.10 -2.07
C PHE A 18 4.77 7.42 -2.84
N ASP A 19 4.68 7.88 -4.09
CA ASP A 19 5.87 8.35 -4.82
C ASP A 19 6.58 9.50 -4.11
N GLY A 20 5.81 10.46 -3.57
CA GLY A 20 6.37 11.57 -2.78
C GLY A 20 6.93 11.13 -1.42
N LEU A 21 6.34 10.12 -0.81
CA LEU A 21 6.80 9.53 0.45
C LEU A 21 8.15 8.81 0.26
N THR A 22 8.26 7.92 -0.72
CA THR A 22 9.45 7.09 -0.94
C THR A 22 10.65 7.91 -1.36
N PHE A 23 10.44 9.00 -2.10
CA PHE A 23 11.52 9.90 -2.52
C PHE A 23 12.29 10.50 -1.34
N GLY A 24 11.60 10.94 -0.29
CA GLY A 24 12.26 11.52 0.89
C GLY A 24 12.71 10.50 1.94
N GLN A 25 12.30 9.25 1.84
CA GLN A 25 12.64 8.20 2.83
C GLN A 25 14.15 7.91 2.88
N HIS A 26 14.83 8.00 1.73
CA HIS A 26 16.28 7.76 1.61
C HIS A 26 17.12 9.05 1.70
N SER A 27 16.50 10.17 2.11
CA SER A 27 17.18 11.46 2.23
C SER A 27 17.66 11.74 3.65
N MET A 28 18.51 12.77 3.82
CA MET A 28 18.89 13.25 5.14
C MET A 28 17.67 13.76 5.91
N ALA A 29 17.56 13.41 7.19
CA ALA A 29 16.43 13.74 8.07
C ALA A 29 16.40 15.22 8.49
N LEU A 30 16.28 16.12 7.51
CA LEU A 30 16.29 17.57 7.68
C LEU A 30 14.90 18.13 7.40
N PRO A 31 14.08 18.49 8.41
CA PRO A 31 12.69 18.90 8.23
C PRO A 31 12.53 20.38 7.85
N PHE A 32 13.36 20.89 6.93
CA PHE A 32 13.29 22.28 6.46
C PHE A 32 12.48 22.39 5.16
N PRO A 33 11.70 23.46 4.95
CA PRO A 33 10.97 23.67 3.70
C PRO A 33 11.90 23.56 2.48
N GLY A 34 11.49 22.75 1.50
CA GLY A 34 12.26 22.51 0.28
C GLY A 34 13.13 21.24 0.29
N THR A 35 13.33 20.58 1.44
CA THR A 35 14.05 19.30 1.48
C THR A 35 13.16 18.12 1.06
N ALA A 36 13.78 17.05 0.55
CA ALA A 36 13.08 15.81 0.24
C ALA A 36 12.39 15.21 1.49
N PHE A 37 13.05 15.24 2.65
CA PHE A 37 12.46 14.78 3.92
C PHE A 37 11.23 15.59 4.33
N TYR A 38 11.24 16.91 4.14
CA TYR A 38 10.08 17.77 4.42
C TYR A 38 8.90 17.43 3.51
N LEU A 39 9.15 17.20 2.22
CA LEU A 39 8.11 16.78 1.27
C LEU A 39 7.55 15.40 1.62
N ALA A 40 8.40 14.44 1.96
CA ALA A 40 7.96 13.11 2.40
C ALA A 40 7.16 13.17 3.70
N LYS A 41 7.54 14.03 4.65
CA LYS A 41 6.76 14.27 5.88
C LYS A 41 5.35 14.77 5.56
N LYS A 42 5.20 15.75 4.66
CA LYS A 42 3.88 16.24 4.22
C LYS A 42 3.07 15.17 3.50
N ALA A 43 3.72 14.38 2.64
CA ALA A 43 3.07 13.26 1.97
C ALA A 43 2.56 12.22 2.99
N ALA A 44 3.38 11.89 4.00
CA ALA A 44 3.03 11.00 5.09
C ALA A 44 1.81 11.49 5.88
N GLU A 45 1.76 12.78 6.23
CA GLU A 45 0.59 13.38 6.90
C GLU A 45 -0.68 13.30 6.05
N ALA A 46 -0.56 13.56 4.74
CA ALA A 46 -1.67 13.49 3.80
C ALA A 46 -2.16 12.04 3.55
N ILE A 47 -1.27 11.05 3.59
CA ILE A 47 -1.61 9.62 3.50
C ILE A 47 -2.32 9.18 4.77
N ARG A 48 -1.79 9.53 5.96
CA ARG A 48 -2.43 9.20 7.25
C ARG A 48 -3.85 9.74 7.34
N LYS A 49 -4.11 10.95 6.83
CA LYS A 49 -5.46 11.53 6.79
C LYS A 49 -6.41 10.69 5.94
N ASP A 50 -5.98 10.28 4.76
CA ASP A 50 -6.79 9.44 3.86
C ASP A 50 -7.03 8.04 4.46
N LEU A 51 -5.99 7.40 5.01
CA LEU A 51 -6.11 6.09 5.64
C LEU A 51 -7.09 6.11 6.82
N ARG A 52 -7.09 7.18 7.64
CA ARG A 52 -8.09 7.34 8.72
C ARG A 52 -9.52 7.41 8.18
N SER A 53 -9.74 8.08 7.05
CA SER A 53 -11.05 8.11 6.39
C SER A 53 -11.48 6.70 5.98
N ILE A 54 -10.59 5.96 5.33
CA ILE A 54 -10.85 4.57 4.89
C ILE A 54 -11.15 3.67 6.09
N ILE A 55 -10.37 3.79 7.17
CA ILE A 55 -10.58 3.03 8.42
C ILE A 55 -11.96 3.31 9.00
N LYS A 56 -12.36 4.59 9.06
CA LYS A 56 -13.67 5.00 9.58
C LYS A 56 -14.81 4.43 8.73
N ASP A 57 -14.73 4.59 7.41
CA ASP A 57 -15.73 4.07 6.47
C ASP A 57 -15.85 2.53 6.59
N ARG A 58 -14.72 1.83 6.74
CA ARG A 58 -14.69 0.37 6.91
C ARG A 58 -15.27 -0.07 8.27
N LYS A 59 -14.97 0.65 9.36
CA LYS A 59 -15.58 0.40 10.68
C LYS A 59 -17.09 0.55 10.65
N GLU A 60 -17.60 1.60 10.00
CA GLU A 60 -19.04 1.82 9.85
C GLU A 60 -19.72 0.75 8.97
N ALA A 61 -19.02 0.23 7.96
CA ALA A 61 -19.52 -0.88 7.15
C ALA A 61 -19.58 -2.20 7.95
N LEU A 62 -18.55 -2.48 8.77
CA LEU A 62 -18.49 -3.64 9.65
C LEU A 62 -19.59 -3.63 10.73
N SER A 63 -19.87 -2.46 11.33
CA SER A 63 -20.92 -2.36 12.35
C SER A 63 -22.33 -2.58 11.81
N LYS A 64 -22.54 -2.35 10.52
CA LYS A 64 -23.82 -2.58 9.83
C LYS A 64 -24.02 -4.03 9.39
N GLY A 65 -23.08 -4.95 9.68
CA GLY A 65 -23.16 -6.36 9.29
C GLY A 65 -23.02 -6.62 7.77
N ASN A 66 -22.65 -5.59 7.01
CA ASN A 66 -22.62 -5.61 5.55
C ASN A 66 -21.26 -6.04 4.97
N PHE A 67 -20.37 -6.63 5.76
CA PHE A 67 -18.99 -6.84 5.33
C PHE A 67 -18.41 -8.18 5.79
N THR A 68 -17.85 -8.91 4.82
CA THR A 68 -17.12 -10.16 5.05
C THR A 68 -15.62 -9.88 5.11
N MET A 69 -14.94 -10.42 6.13
CA MET A 69 -13.51 -10.30 6.36
C MET A 69 -12.67 -10.88 5.20
N HIS A 70 -12.07 -10.02 4.38
CA HIS A 70 -11.21 -10.45 3.26
C HIS A 70 -9.85 -9.77 3.20
N ASP A 71 -9.57 -8.74 4.03
CA ASP A 71 -8.33 -7.99 3.95
C ASP A 71 -7.66 -7.73 5.32
N VAL A 72 -6.37 -7.40 5.25
CA VAL A 72 -5.52 -7.11 6.42
C VAL A 72 -6.07 -5.93 7.24
N LEU A 73 -6.66 -4.93 6.58
CA LEU A 73 -7.24 -3.77 7.25
C LEU A 73 -8.41 -4.17 8.15
N SER A 74 -9.30 -5.01 7.64
CA SER A 74 -10.46 -5.54 8.38
C SER A 74 -9.99 -6.36 9.57
N TYR A 75 -8.95 -7.18 9.37
CA TYR A 75 -8.30 -7.90 10.46
C TYR A 75 -7.78 -6.95 11.54
N MET A 76 -7.04 -5.88 11.17
CA MET A 76 -6.52 -4.90 12.13
C MET A 76 -7.61 -4.11 12.87
N ILE A 77 -8.78 -3.91 12.25
CA ILE A 77 -9.91 -3.21 12.88
C ILE A 77 -10.56 -4.08 13.97
N LEU A 78 -10.71 -5.39 13.74
CA LEU A 78 -11.35 -6.29 14.72
C LEU A 78 -10.36 -6.94 15.70
N ALA A 79 -9.08 -7.05 15.33
CA ALA A 79 -8.04 -7.56 16.21
C ALA A 79 -7.82 -6.55 17.35
N GLY A 80 -8.32 -6.89 18.54
CA GLY A 80 -7.93 -6.21 19.77
C GLY A 80 -6.45 -6.48 20.07
N ASP A 81 -5.78 -5.54 20.73
CA ASP A 81 -4.44 -5.76 21.28
C ASP A 81 -4.47 -6.91 22.31
N SER A 82 -3.30 -7.49 22.61
CA SER A 82 -3.05 -8.42 23.73
C SER A 82 -3.73 -8.06 25.07
N SER A 83 -4.09 -6.80 25.28
CA SER A 83 -4.77 -6.23 26.44
C SER A 83 -6.29 -6.05 26.23
N MET A 84 -6.87 -6.70 25.21
CA MET A 84 -8.29 -6.64 24.83
C MET A 84 -8.79 -5.24 24.39
N ARG A 85 -7.89 -4.31 24.09
CA ARG A 85 -8.25 -2.95 23.66
C ARG A 85 -8.34 -2.88 22.13
N ILE A 86 -9.37 -2.20 21.63
CA ILE A 86 -9.52 -1.91 20.20
C ILE A 86 -8.35 -1.01 19.76
N MET A 87 -7.68 -1.37 18.66
CA MET A 87 -6.55 -0.62 18.15
C MET A 87 -6.97 0.81 17.73
N PRO A 88 -6.24 1.84 18.19
CA PRO A 88 -6.47 3.22 17.77
C PRO A 88 -6.31 3.41 16.25
N GLU A 89 -7.11 4.30 15.65
CA GLU A 89 -7.12 4.51 14.19
C GLU A 89 -5.81 5.06 13.65
N ASN A 90 -5.10 5.86 14.43
CA ASN A 90 -3.76 6.32 14.09
C ASN A 90 -2.77 5.16 14.01
N GLU A 91 -2.86 4.20 14.93
CA GLU A 91 -1.98 3.03 14.93
C GLU A 91 -2.29 2.10 13.75
N ILE A 92 -3.58 1.85 13.45
CA ILE A 92 -3.98 1.09 12.25
C ILE A 92 -3.46 1.79 10.99
N ALA A 93 -3.62 3.11 10.89
CA ALA A 93 -3.14 3.89 9.75
C ALA A 93 -1.62 3.79 9.58
N ASP A 94 -0.85 3.88 10.67
CA ASP A 94 0.61 3.74 10.64
C ASP A 94 1.05 2.33 10.24
N ARG A 95 0.39 1.28 10.74
CA ARG A 95 0.68 -0.12 10.36
C ARG A 95 0.38 -0.40 8.88
N ILE A 96 -0.76 0.06 8.39
CA ILE A 96 -1.12 -0.08 6.96
C ILE A 96 -0.16 0.73 6.09
N MET A 97 0.17 1.96 6.48
CA MET A 97 1.14 2.78 5.76
C MET A 97 2.51 2.10 5.69
N GLY A 98 2.98 1.51 6.80
CA GLY A 98 4.23 0.74 6.84
C GLY A 98 4.19 -0.48 5.91
N LEU A 99 3.10 -1.25 5.94
CA LEU A 99 2.92 -2.42 5.07
C LEU A 99 2.95 -2.04 3.59
N LEU A 100 2.20 -1.00 3.20
CA LEU A 100 2.17 -0.50 1.83
C LEU A 100 3.55 0.03 1.40
N THR A 101 4.24 0.77 2.26
CA THR A 101 5.58 1.31 1.97
C THR A 101 6.59 0.19 1.71
N ALA A 102 6.57 -0.86 2.54
CA ALA A 102 7.45 -2.01 2.39
C ALA A 102 7.18 -2.79 1.09
N GLY A 103 5.91 -2.96 0.73
CA GLY A 103 5.50 -3.67 -0.49
C GLY A 103 5.70 -2.86 -1.77
N TYR A 104 5.78 -1.53 -1.70
CA TYR A 104 5.82 -0.69 -2.90
C TYR A 104 7.16 -0.76 -3.63
N ASN A 105 8.24 -0.30 -2.99
CA ASN A 105 9.53 -0.14 -3.68
C ASN A 105 10.16 -1.49 -4.04
N ALA A 106 10.11 -2.47 -3.13
CA ALA A 106 10.75 -3.77 -3.36
C ALA A 106 10.12 -4.54 -4.51
N VAL A 107 8.77 -4.58 -4.57
CA VAL A 107 8.05 -5.28 -5.64
C VAL A 107 8.22 -4.55 -6.97
N ALA A 108 8.15 -3.21 -6.98
CA ALA A 108 8.40 -2.43 -8.18
C ALA A 108 9.80 -2.71 -8.75
N MET A 109 10.84 -2.66 -7.92
CA MET A 109 12.21 -2.99 -8.33
C MET A 109 12.33 -4.43 -8.84
N ALA A 110 11.74 -5.40 -8.16
CA ALA A 110 11.78 -6.80 -8.57
C ALA A 110 11.15 -6.99 -9.96
N ILE A 111 9.99 -6.38 -10.23
CA ILE A 111 9.34 -6.42 -11.55
C ILE A 111 10.21 -5.73 -12.60
N THR A 112 10.76 -4.55 -12.31
CA THR A 112 11.65 -3.83 -13.23
C THR A 112 12.87 -4.66 -13.62
N PHE A 113 13.57 -5.24 -12.64
CA PHE A 113 14.72 -6.09 -12.89
C PHE A 113 14.34 -7.37 -13.62
N PHE A 114 13.21 -7.99 -13.26
CA PHE A 114 12.69 -9.15 -13.97
C PHE A 114 12.48 -8.82 -15.45
N MET A 115 11.77 -7.74 -15.78
CA MET A 115 11.54 -7.30 -17.16
C MET A 115 12.85 -7.01 -17.88
N LYS A 116 13.79 -6.31 -17.24
CA LYS A 116 15.11 -6.01 -17.81
C LYS A 116 15.89 -7.30 -18.16
N TYR A 117 16.05 -8.21 -17.20
CA TYR A 117 16.86 -9.41 -17.38
C TYR A 117 16.22 -10.42 -18.33
N VAL A 118 14.89 -10.50 -18.38
CA VAL A 118 14.17 -11.33 -19.35
C VAL A 118 14.30 -10.73 -20.75
N GLY A 119 14.12 -9.42 -20.91
CA GLY A 119 14.25 -8.73 -22.21
C GLY A 119 15.65 -8.80 -22.80
N GLU A 120 16.69 -8.78 -21.96
CA GLU A 120 18.09 -8.89 -22.40
C GLU A 120 18.50 -10.33 -22.77
N ARG A 121 17.66 -11.34 -22.51
CA ARG A 121 17.99 -12.76 -22.67
C ARG A 121 16.88 -13.52 -23.40
N PRO A 122 16.86 -13.49 -24.74
CA PRO A 122 15.83 -14.15 -25.56
C PRO A 122 15.63 -15.64 -25.21
N LYS A 123 16.72 -16.38 -24.94
CA LYS A 123 16.64 -17.80 -24.53
C LYS A 123 15.85 -18.03 -23.23
N ILE A 124 15.89 -17.08 -22.28
CA ILE A 124 15.11 -17.16 -21.03
C ILE A 124 13.65 -16.81 -21.32
N GLN A 125 13.42 -15.78 -22.13
CA GLN A 125 12.09 -15.39 -22.58
C GLN A 125 11.37 -16.55 -23.26
N ASP A 126 12.03 -17.23 -24.21
CA ASP A 126 11.48 -18.39 -24.92
C ASP A 126 11.10 -19.52 -23.96
N LYS A 127 11.94 -19.80 -22.95
CA LYS A 127 11.64 -20.80 -21.92
C LYS A 127 10.45 -20.42 -21.05
N ILE A 128 10.32 -19.15 -20.66
CA ILE A 128 9.17 -18.65 -19.89
C ILE A 128 7.88 -18.80 -20.71
N LEU A 129 7.93 -18.46 -22.01
CA LEU A 129 6.79 -18.59 -22.91
C LEU A 129 6.43 -20.06 -23.18
N ALA A 130 7.42 -20.93 -23.35
CA ALA A 130 7.20 -22.37 -23.54
C ALA A 130 6.61 -23.03 -22.29
N GLY A 131 7.07 -22.64 -21.09
CA GLY A 131 6.53 -23.11 -19.81
C GLY A 131 5.13 -22.59 -19.48
N LYS A 132 4.64 -21.58 -20.21
CA LYS A 132 3.25 -21.09 -20.12
C LYS A 132 2.23 -21.94 -20.88
N LYS A 133 2.66 -23.00 -21.60
CA LYS A 133 1.75 -24.03 -22.10
C LYS A 133 1.17 -24.78 -20.89
N LEU A 134 0.04 -24.29 -20.38
CA LEU A 134 -0.81 -24.99 -19.42
C LEU A 134 -1.15 -26.38 -19.98
N PRO A 135 -1.21 -27.44 -19.15
CA PRO A 135 -1.77 -28.70 -19.58
C PRO A 135 -3.21 -28.44 -20.04
N THR A 136 -3.47 -28.74 -21.31
CA THR A 136 -4.80 -28.80 -21.93
C THR A 136 -5.64 -29.87 -21.28
#